data_AF-A0AAV5BHP7-F1
#
_entry.id   AF-A0AAV5BHP7-F1
#
_cell.length_a   1.000
_cell.length_b   1.000
_cell.length_c   1.000
_cell.angle_alpha   90.00
_cell.angle_beta   90.00
_cell.angle_gamma   90.00
#
_symmetry.space_group_name_H-M   'P 1'
#
loop_
_entity.id
_entity.type
_entity.pdbx_description
1 polymer ?
#
loop_
_entity_poly.entity_id
_entity_poly.type
_entity_poly.pdbx_seq_one_letter_code
_entity_poly.pdbx_strand_id
1 'polypeptide(L)'
;MGPPARPRVVNSLTVLLILVPLVFAPVAIAGQQKGVCISPGGRFPAFSSEGKPPGKAPKGRRDLALCRIFRQKTCCDVTQTFPALVSVRNLALTGEGSNECLHLWELLECSICDPRVGVRPGPPVVCASFCDMVFKACSEAYFSVDMKTQRWATEMPVGERVSWAIGGMVLTAGLIFISKRKSYSHRQKQAATVRTMRLRRLDPRANPQQPRRS
;
A
#
# COMPACT_ATOMS: atom_id res chain seq x y z
N MET A 1 -36.92 53.85 23.83
CA MET A 1 -36.57 52.52 24.36
C MET A 1 -37.27 51.45 23.53
N GLY A 2 -36.53 50.63 22.78
CA GLY A 2 -37.11 49.55 21.96
C GLY A 2 -37.40 48.28 22.79
N PRO A 3 -38.36 47.43 22.37
CA PRO A 3 -38.65 46.18 23.07
C PRO A 3 -37.56 45.11 22.83
N PRO A 4 -37.33 44.18 23.76
CA PRO A 4 -36.33 43.14 23.62
C PRO A 4 -36.73 42.07 22.59
N ALA A 5 -35.75 41.64 21.79
CA ALA A 5 -35.88 40.58 20.81
C ALA A 5 -36.12 39.21 21.49
N ARG A 6 -37.20 38.51 21.09
CA ARG A 6 -37.43 37.12 21.50
C ARG A 6 -36.49 36.17 20.73
N PRO A 7 -35.90 35.17 21.38
CA PRO A 7 -35.16 34.13 20.68
C PRO A 7 -36.11 33.29 19.83
N ARG A 8 -35.82 33.17 18.53
CA ARG A 8 -36.51 32.21 17.65
C ARG A 8 -36.07 30.81 18.06
N VAL A 9 -36.94 30.10 18.76
CA VAL A 9 -36.84 28.65 18.94
C VAL A 9 -36.96 28.03 17.55
N VAL A 10 -35.83 27.64 16.96
CA VAL A 10 -35.79 26.88 15.71
C VAL A 10 -36.39 25.52 16.02
N ASN A 11 -37.63 25.34 15.58
CA ASN A 11 -38.45 24.18 15.89
C ASN A 11 -37.76 22.91 15.39
N SER A 12 -37.55 21.92 16.27
CA SER A 12 -36.76 20.70 15.98
C SER A 12 -37.26 19.90 14.77
N LEU A 13 -38.53 20.08 14.37
CA LEU A 13 -39.11 19.51 13.14
C LEU A 13 -38.50 20.10 11.85
N THR A 14 -38.08 21.37 11.86
CA THR A 14 -37.50 22.02 10.67
C THR A 14 -36.09 21.50 10.36
N VAL A 15 -35.32 21.14 11.40
CA VAL A 15 -34.00 20.48 11.23
C VAL A 15 -34.16 19.06 10.68
N LEU A 16 -35.19 18.34 11.13
CA LEU A 16 -35.46 16.98 10.65
C LEU A 16 -35.87 16.95 9.17
N LEU A 17 -36.68 17.92 8.73
CA LEU A 17 -37.14 18.02 7.33
C LEU A 17 -36.01 18.32 6.33
N ILE A 18 -34.89 18.92 6.77
CA ILE A 18 -33.72 19.22 5.92
C ILE A 18 -32.74 18.02 5.89
N LEU A 19 -32.68 17.20 6.95
CA LEU A 19 -31.79 16.04 7.02
C LEU A 19 -32.28 14.82 6.23
N VAL A 20 -33.60 14.63 6.12
CA VAL A 20 -34.18 13.47 5.40
C VAL A 20 -33.84 13.44 3.90
N PRO A 21 -33.86 14.54 3.12
CA PRO A 21 -33.51 14.48 1.69
C PRO A 21 -32.01 14.26 1.42
N LEU A 22 -31.11 14.53 2.38
CA LEU A 22 -29.68 14.22 2.25
C LEU A 22 -29.38 12.72 2.36
N VAL A 23 -30.26 11.96 3.03
CA VAL A 23 -30.12 10.50 3.18
C VAL A 23 -30.74 9.74 2.00
N PHE A 24 -31.71 10.35 1.30
CA PHE A 24 -32.44 9.76 0.17
C PHE A 24 -32.04 10.30 -1.20
N ALA A 25 -30.87 10.91 -1.35
CA ALA A 25 -30.32 11.12 -2.68
C ALA A 25 -30.04 9.73 -3.30
N PRO A 26 -30.63 9.39 -4.45
CA PRO A 26 -30.24 8.18 -5.15
C PRO A 26 -28.77 8.32 -5.51
N VAL A 27 -27.92 7.54 -4.84
CA VAL A 27 -26.56 7.29 -5.30
C VAL A 27 -26.73 6.78 -6.73
N ALA A 28 -26.34 7.60 -7.70
CA ALA A 28 -26.27 7.18 -9.08
C ALA A 28 -25.34 5.97 -9.12
N ILE A 29 -25.92 4.77 -9.25
CA ILE A 29 -25.19 3.53 -9.45
C ILE A 29 -24.41 3.76 -10.74
N ALA A 30 -23.10 3.96 -10.59
CA ALA A 30 -22.18 4.28 -11.66
C ALA A 30 -22.45 3.35 -12.84
N GLY A 31 -23.00 3.93 -13.91
CA GLY A 31 -23.32 3.22 -15.14
C GLY A 31 -22.11 2.42 -15.60
N GLN A 32 -22.39 1.19 -16.04
CA GLN A 32 -21.47 0.30 -16.72
C GLN A 32 -20.55 1.11 -17.64
N GLN A 33 -19.30 1.35 -17.25
CA GLN A 33 -18.31 1.99 -18.11
C GLN A 33 -18.12 1.08 -19.32
N LYS A 34 -18.79 1.41 -20.43
CA LYS A 34 -18.61 0.81 -21.76
C LYS A 34 -17.31 1.33 -22.35
N GLY A 35 -16.20 1.09 -21.65
CA GLY A 35 -14.86 1.40 -22.13
C GLY A 35 -14.29 0.20 -22.88
N VAL A 36 -13.39 0.50 -23.83
CA VAL A 36 -12.51 -0.51 -24.44
C VAL A 36 -11.19 -0.52 -23.71
N CYS A 37 -10.50 -1.65 -23.72
CA CYS A 37 -9.16 -1.77 -23.17
C CYS A 37 -8.18 -0.87 -23.95
N ILE A 38 -7.38 -0.09 -23.24
CA ILE A 38 -6.39 0.84 -23.79
C ILE A 38 -5.04 0.47 -23.22
N SER A 39 -4.04 0.22 -24.08
CA SER A 39 -2.72 -0.15 -23.59
C SER A 39 -2.09 1.02 -22.80
N PRO A 40 -1.62 0.78 -21.57
CA PRO A 40 -1.11 1.82 -20.66
C PRO A 40 0.25 2.41 -21.09
N GLY A 41 1.04 1.65 -21.85
CA GLY A 41 2.41 2.00 -22.22
C GLY A 41 3.43 1.93 -21.07
N GLY A 42 4.66 2.37 -21.34
CA GLY A 42 5.74 2.41 -20.35
C GLY A 42 6.26 1.01 -19.97
N ARG A 43 6.29 0.71 -18.66
CA ARG A 43 6.75 -0.58 -18.12
C ARG A 43 5.79 -1.74 -18.44
N PHE A 44 4.55 -1.43 -18.79
CA PHE A 44 3.51 -2.45 -18.96
C PHE A 44 3.41 -2.88 -20.43
N PRO A 45 3.43 -4.20 -20.71
CA PRO A 45 3.15 -4.71 -22.05
C PRO A 45 1.74 -4.35 -22.53
N ALA A 46 1.58 -4.26 -23.85
CA ALA A 46 0.30 -3.96 -24.47
C ALA A 46 -0.75 -5.05 -24.20
N PHE A 47 -2.02 -4.65 -24.15
CA PHE A 47 -3.13 -5.57 -23.97
C PHE A 47 -3.43 -6.33 -25.27
N SER A 48 -3.47 -7.66 -25.20
CA SER A 48 -3.99 -8.50 -26.30
C SER A 48 -5.47 -8.22 -26.61
N SER A 49 -6.18 -7.60 -25.66
CA SER A 49 -7.58 -7.21 -25.75
C SER A 49 -7.77 -5.73 -26.10
N GLU A 50 -6.72 -5.00 -26.50
CA GLU A 50 -6.82 -3.60 -26.89
C GLU A 50 -7.93 -3.37 -27.94
N GLY A 51 -8.73 -2.33 -27.73
CA GLY A 51 -9.91 -2.02 -28.54
C GLY A 51 -11.13 -2.90 -28.26
N LYS A 52 -11.04 -3.92 -27.41
CA LYS A 52 -12.17 -4.76 -26.97
C LYS A 52 -12.63 -4.38 -25.56
N PRO A 53 -13.90 -4.60 -25.20
CA PRO A 53 -14.36 -4.36 -23.83
C PRO A 53 -13.71 -5.34 -22.84
N PRO A 54 -13.51 -4.94 -21.57
CA PRO A 54 -13.05 -5.83 -20.52
C PRO A 54 -13.97 -7.04 -20.40
N GLY A 55 -13.38 -8.23 -20.46
CA GLY A 55 -14.10 -9.49 -20.56
C GLY A 55 -13.56 -10.54 -19.60
N LYS A 56 -14.10 -11.76 -19.71
CA LYS A 56 -13.59 -12.89 -18.95
C LYS A 56 -12.18 -13.23 -19.42
N ALA A 57 -11.27 -13.43 -18.46
CA ALA A 57 -9.90 -13.78 -18.76
C ALA A 57 -9.81 -15.07 -19.60
N PRO A 58 -8.85 -15.15 -20.53
CA PRO A 58 -8.63 -16.35 -21.33
C PRO A 58 -8.30 -17.57 -20.46
N LYS A 59 -8.58 -18.76 -20.98
CA LYS A 59 -8.23 -20.04 -20.33
C LYS A 59 -7.02 -20.70 -21.02
N GLY A 60 -6.38 -21.64 -20.35
CA GLY A 60 -5.27 -22.42 -20.90
C GLY A 60 -3.94 -21.65 -20.89
N ARG A 61 -3.16 -21.73 -21.98
CA ARG A 61 -1.82 -21.13 -22.05
C ARG A 61 -1.76 -19.61 -21.86
N ARG A 62 -2.89 -18.91 -22.04
CA ARG A 62 -3.00 -17.44 -21.86
C ARG A 62 -3.65 -17.05 -20.54
N ASP A 63 -3.98 -18.01 -19.67
CA ASP A 63 -4.64 -17.74 -18.40
C ASP A 63 -3.80 -16.84 -17.49
N LEU A 64 -4.46 -16.12 -16.60
CA LEU A 64 -3.82 -15.23 -15.64
C LEU A 64 -2.89 -16.02 -14.72
N ALA A 65 -1.61 -15.65 -14.71
CA ALA A 65 -0.60 -16.22 -13.83
C ALA A 65 -0.75 -15.71 -12.38
N LEU A 66 -1.31 -14.50 -12.21
CA LEU A 66 -1.67 -13.84 -10.95
C LEU A 66 -2.96 -13.01 -11.17
N CYS A 67 -3.41 -12.18 -10.22
CA CYS A 67 -4.51 -11.23 -10.44
C CYS A 67 -5.88 -11.90 -10.67
N ARG A 68 -6.09 -13.07 -10.06
CA ARG A 68 -7.31 -13.87 -10.23
C ARG A 68 -8.59 -13.16 -9.78
N ILE A 69 -8.48 -12.16 -8.92
CA ILE A 69 -9.59 -11.30 -8.49
C ILE A 69 -10.30 -10.62 -9.67
N PHE A 70 -9.58 -10.31 -10.76
CA PHE A 70 -10.14 -9.67 -11.95
C PHE A 70 -10.57 -10.64 -13.05
N ARG A 71 -10.52 -11.96 -12.81
CA ARG A 71 -10.75 -13.00 -13.84
C ARG A 71 -12.08 -12.86 -14.59
N GLN A 72 -13.13 -12.37 -13.94
CA GLN A 72 -14.45 -12.27 -14.56
C GLN A 72 -14.55 -11.10 -15.54
N LYS A 73 -13.78 -10.02 -15.32
CA LYS A 73 -13.84 -8.81 -16.13
C LYS A 73 -12.49 -8.09 -16.06
N THR A 74 -11.67 -8.25 -17.10
CA THR A 74 -10.32 -7.68 -17.18
C THR A 74 -9.90 -7.45 -18.62
N CYS A 75 -8.86 -6.62 -18.80
CA CYS A 75 -8.12 -6.45 -20.05
C CYS A 75 -6.86 -7.34 -20.11
N CYS A 76 -6.48 -7.96 -18.99
CA CYS A 76 -5.23 -8.69 -18.84
C CYS A 76 -5.30 -10.15 -19.32
N ASP A 77 -4.13 -10.66 -19.66
CA ASP A 77 -3.82 -12.07 -19.88
C ASP A 77 -2.50 -12.45 -19.17
N VAL A 78 -1.94 -13.62 -19.48
CA VAL A 78 -0.65 -14.08 -18.93
C VAL A 78 0.47 -13.06 -19.11
N THR A 79 0.51 -12.35 -20.25
CA THR A 79 1.60 -11.41 -20.58
C THR A 79 1.68 -10.28 -19.55
N GLN A 80 0.53 -9.89 -18.99
CA GLN A 80 0.41 -8.76 -18.07
C GLN A 80 0.60 -9.22 -16.63
N THR A 81 0.11 -10.42 -16.32
CA THR A 81 0.09 -10.97 -14.96
C THR A 81 1.36 -11.73 -14.60
N PHE A 82 2.17 -12.14 -15.58
CA PHE A 82 3.43 -12.83 -15.32
C PHE A 82 4.50 -11.93 -14.67
N PRO A 83 4.74 -10.67 -15.12
CA PRO A 83 5.63 -9.75 -14.42
C PRO A 83 5.20 -9.49 -12.97
N ALA A 84 3.89 -9.36 -12.72
CA ALA A 84 3.33 -9.23 -11.38
C ALA A 84 3.64 -10.46 -10.51
N LEU A 85 3.48 -11.68 -11.06
CA LEU A 85 3.85 -12.92 -10.37
C LEU A 85 5.33 -12.96 -9.98
N VAL A 86 6.21 -12.56 -10.90
CA VAL A 86 7.65 -12.50 -10.63
C VAL A 86 7.97 -11.47 -9.54
N SER A 87 7.34 -10.30 -9.57
CA SER A 87 7.48 -9.24 -8.56
C SER A 87 7.13 -9.76 -7.16
N VAL A 88 5.95 -10.35 -6.99
CA VAL A 88 5.50 -10.91 -5.70
C VAL A 88 6.38 -12.07 -5.23
N ARG A 89 6.80 -12.96 -6.13
CA ARG A 89 7.69 -14.09 -5.76
C ARG A 89 9.06 -13.61 -5.29
N ASN A 90 9.64 -12.62 -5.97
CA ASN A 90 10.93 -12.07 -5.55
C ASN A 90 10.84 -11.48 -4.14
N LEU A 91 9.74 -10.79 -3.82
CA LEU A 91 9.48 -10.22 -2.50
C LEU A 91 9.29 -11.30 -1.41
N ALA A 92 8.68 -12.43 -1.77
CA ALA A 92 8.52 -13.56 -0.86
C ALA A 92 9.85 -14.31 -0.62
N LEU A 93 10.70 -14.45 -1.66
CA LEU A 93 11.95 -15.21 -1.59
C LEU A 93 13.04 -14.53 -0.76
N THR A 94 13.03 -13.21 -0.63
CA THR A 94 13.98 -12.50 0.25
C THR A 94 13.64 -12.65 1.73
N GLY A 95 12.49 -13.23 2.07
CA GLY A 95 12.11 -13.57 3.45
C GLY A 95 11.69 -12.37 4.31
N GLU A 96 11.63 -11.17 3.75
CA GLU A 96 11.31 -9.93 4.47
C GLU A 96 9.85 -9.48 4.28
N GLY A 97 9.14 -10.01 3.28
CA GLY A 97 7.74 -9.69 3.02
C GLY A 97 6.79 -10.45 3.94
N SER A 98 6.12 -9.75 4.86
CA SER A 98 4.98 -10.31 5.61
C SER A 98 3.85 -10.74 4.67
N ASN A 99 2.97 -11.65 5.09
CA ASN A 99 1.83 -12.06 4.25
C ASN A 99 0.92 -10.88 3.86
N GLU A 100 0.74 -9.93 4.78
CA GLU A 100 0.03 -8.67 4.53
C GLU A 100 0.70 -7.86 3.41
N CYS A 101 2.02 -7.75 3.45
CA CYS A 101 2.78 -7.10 2.39
C CYS A 101 2.58 -7.80 1.05
N LEU A 102 2.70 -9.13 1.00
CA LEU A 102 2.57 -9.88 -0.25
C LEU A 102 1.19 -9.69 -0.90
N HIS A 103 0.12 -9.68 -0.10
CA HIS A 103 -1.23 -9.41 -0.59
C HIS A 103 -1.42 -7.98 -1.10
N LEU A 104 -0.92 -7.00 -0.35
CA LEU A 104 -0.96 -5.59 -0.76
C LEU A 104 -0.15 -5.35 -2.05
N TRP A 105 1.00 -6.01 -2.16
CA TRP A 105 1.87 -5.93 -3.33
C TRP A 105 1.26 -6.61 -4.56
N GLU A 106 0.65 -7.79 -4.39
CA GLU A 106 -0.13 -8.44 -5.45
C GLU A 106 -1.22 -7.52 -5.96
N LEU A 107 -2.02 -6.92 -5.06
CA LEU A 107 -3.11 -6.03 -5.47
C LEU A 107 -2.59 -4.77 -6.20
N LEU A 108 -1.46 -4.21 -5.76
CA LEU A 108 -0.83 -3.07 -6.42
C LEU A 108 -0.39 -3.42 -7.85
N GLU A 109 0.34 -4.52 -8.03
CA GLU A 109 0.80 -4.99 -9.34
C GLU A 109 -0.37 -5.38 -10.26
N CYS A 110 -1.45 -5.91 -9.68
CA CYS A 110 -2.66 -6.29 -10.40
C CYS A 110 -3.62 -5.13 -10.69
N SER A 111 -3.37 -3.92 -10.19
CA SER A 111 -4.27 -2.76 -10.32
C SER A 111 -4.62 -2.43 -11.78
N ILE A 112 -3.70 -2.70 -12.70
CA ILE A 112 -3.89 -2.47 -14.14
C ILE A 112 -4.90 -3.42 -14.80
N CYS A 113 -5.15 -4.56 -14.15
CA CYS A 113 -6.11 -5.56 -14.60
C CYS A 113 -7.55 -5.25 -14.13
N ASP A 114 -7.73 -4.23 -13.30
CA ASP A 114 -9.06 -3.73 -12.94
C ASP A 114 -9.79 -3.22 -14.20
N PRO A 115 -11.05 -3.63 -14.44
CA PRO A 115 -11.79 -3.27 -15.65
C PRO A 115 -12.11 -1.78 -15.77
N ARG A 116 -11.99 -1.00 -14.69
CA ARG A 116 -12.11 0.46 -14.70
C ARG A 116 -10.77 1.12 -14.96
N VAL A 117 -9.66 0.46 -14.68
CA VAL A 117 -8.31 0.99 -14.88
C VAL A 117 -7.82 0.69 -16.29
N GLY A 118 -7.94 -0.55 -16.75
CA GLY A 118 -7.49 -0.96 -18.09
C GLY A 118 -8.21 -0.30 -19.27
N VAL A 119 -9.26 0.50 -19.00
CA VAL A 119 -10.00 1.29 -20.00
C VAL A 119 -9.65 2.79 -19.95
N ARG A 120 -8.76 3.20 -19.05
CA ARG A 120 -8.27 4.57 -18.93
C ARG A 120 -6.86 4.67 -19.51
N PRO A 121 -6.53 5.74 -20.23
CA PRO A 121 -5.17 5.95 -20.73
C PRO A 121 -4.21 6.27 -19.56
N GLY A 122 -2.96 5.85 -19.73
CA GLY A 122 -1.88 6.14 -18.78
C GLY A 122 -1.78 5.14 -17.63
N PRO A 123 -0.86 5.40 -16.68
CA PRO A 123 -0.63 4.51 -15.55
C PRO A 123 -1.82 4.47 -14.58
N PRO A 124 -1.98 3.38 -13.82
CA PRO A 124 -3.04 3.25 -12.82
C PRO A 124 -2.96 4.37 -11.78
N VAL A 125 -4.05 5.12 -11.62
CA VAL A 125 -4.20 6.08 -10.52
C VAL A 125 -4.60 5.32 -9.27
N VAL A 126 -3.70 5.30 -8.29
CA VAL A 126 -3.84 4.58 -7.02
C VAL A 126 -4.13 5.58 -5.91
N CYS A 127 -5.06 5.25 -5.02
CA CYS A 127 -5.37 6.09 -3.86
C CYS A 127 -4.16 6.22 -2.94
N ALA A 128 -3.89 7.44 -2.44
CA ALA A 128 -2.80 7.71 -1.51
C ALA A 128 -2.83 6.80 -0.28
N SER A 129 -4.03 6.59 0.30
CA SER A 129 -4.21 5.70 1.46
C SER A 129 -3.79 4.26 1.19
N PHE A 130 -4.02 3.75 -0.03
CA PHE A 130 -3.57 2.42 -0.42
C PHE A 130 -2.06 2.37 -0.61
N CYS A 131 -1.47 3.38 -1.25
CA CYS A 131 -0.03 3.52 -1.35
C CYS A 131 0.64 3.55 0.04
N ASP A 132 0.05 4.26 1.01
CA ASP A 132 0.55 4.33 2.38
C ASP A 132 0.50 2.97 3.08
N MET A 133 -0.56 2.19 2.86
CA MET A 133 -0.67 0.83 3.39
C MET A 133 0.39 -0.09 2.79
N VAL A 134 0.56 -0.08 1.47
CA VAL A 134 1.60 -0.85 0.78
C VAL A 134 2.98 -0.46 1.29
N PHE A 135 3.28 0.84 1.35
CA PHE A 135 4.57 1.34 1.81
C PHE A 135 4.86 0.90 3.25
N LYS A 136 3.90 1.09 4.16
CA LYS A 136 4.04 0.70 5.57
C LYS A 136 4.25 -0.80 5.75
N ALA A 137 3.60 -1.63 4.94
CA ALA A 137 3.70 -3.09 5.04
C ALA A 137 4.97 -3.64 4.36
N CYS A 138 5.41 -3.03 3.25
CA CYS A 138 6.40 -3.61 2.35
C CYS A 138 7.74 -2.86 2.29
N SER A 139 7.89 -1.69 2.90
CA SER A 139 9.12 -0.88 2.72
C SER A 139 10.39 -1.65 3.02
N GLU A 140 10.43 -2.46 4.09
CA GLU A 140 11.63 -3.22 4.45
C GLU A 140 11.95 -4.27 3.36
N ALA A 141 10.95 -5.06 2.96
CA ALA A 141 11.08 -6.09 1.95
C ALA A 141 11.38 -5.56 0.54
N TYR A 142 10.82 -4.42 0.17
CA TYR A 142 11.07 -3.80 -1.13
C TYR A 142 12.51 -3.31 -1.26
N PHE A 143 13.03 -2.62 -0.24
CA PHE A 143 14.39 -2.07 -0.28
C PHE A 143 15.50 -3.13 -0.17
N SER A 144 15.22 -4.31 0.38
CA SER A 144 16.18 -5.43 0.33
C SER A 144 16.27 -6.08 -1.04
N VAL A 145 15.18 -6.10 -1.80
CA VAL A 145 15.18 -6.49 -3.22
C VAL A 145 15.85 -5.42 -4.09
N ASP A 146 15.71 -4.13 -3.71
CA ASP A 146 16.15 -2.98 -4.51
C ASP A 146 17.70 -2.79 -4.58
N MET A 147 18.46 -3.57 -3.83
CA MET A 147 19.92 -3.60 -3.98
C MET A 147 20.37 -4.38 -5.24
N LYS A 148 19.55 -5.29 -5.75
CA LYS A 148 19.87 -6.12 -6.94
C LYS A 148 19.55 -5.41 -8.27
N THR A 149 18.69 -4.41 -8.19
CA THR A 149 18.20 -3.50 -9.23
C THR A 149 19.22 -2.42 -9.61
N GLN A 150 20.32 -2.25 -8.87
CA GLN A 150 21.45 -1.39 -9.29
C GLN A 150 21.99 -1.69 -10.70
N ARG A 151 21.78 -2.90 -11.26
CA ARG A 151 22.24 -3.24 -12.61
C ARG A 151 21.48 -2.57 -13.75
N TRP A 152 20.21 -2.19 -13.58
CA TRP A 152 19.48 -1.46 -14.64
C TRP A 152 19.74 0.05 -14.59
N ALA A 153 20.22 0.57 -13.46
CA ALA A 153 20.58 1.99 -13.32
C ALA A 153 21.75 2.40 -14.23
N THR A 154 22.60 1.43 -14.62
CA THR A 154 23.70 1.65 -15.57
C THR A 154 23.26 1.85 -17.02
N GLU A 155 22.05 1.46 -17.40
CA GLU A 155 21.55 1.56 -18.79
C GLU A 155 20.66 2.80 -19.06
N MET A 156 20.35 3.61 -18.04
CA MET A 156 19.40 4.72 -18.18
C MET A 156 20.02 6.04 -18.74
N PRO A 157 19.32 6.73 -19.66
CA PRO A 157 19.74 8.05 -20.16
C PRO A 157 19.72 9.12 -19.06
N VAL A 158 20.55 10.16 -19.24
CA VAL A 158 20.94 11.13 -18.19
C VAL A 158 19.75 11.84 -17.53
N GLY A 159 18.65 12.08 -18.25
CA GLY A 159 17.45 12.71 -17.71
C GLY A 159 16.72 11.86 -16.65
N GLU A 160 16.71 10.53 -16.82
CA GLU A 160 16.12 9.60 -15.84
C GLU A 160 17.02 9.44 -14.61
N ARG A 161 18.35 9.54 -14.79
CA ARG A 161 19.33 9.56 -13.69
C ARG A 161 19.10 10.72 -12.73
N VAL A 162 18.68 11.89 -13.20
CA VAL A 162 18.39 13.06 -12.34
C VAL A 162 17.12 12.82 -11.52
N SER A 163 16.07 12.25 -12.11
CA SER A 163 14.86 11.84 -11.36
C SER A 163 15.17 10.78 -10.30
N TRP A 164 16.03 9.81 -10.61
CA TRP A 164 16.49 8.81 -9.64
C TRP A 164 17.44 9.39 -8.58
N ALA A 165 18.21 10.43 -8.86
CA ALA A 165 19.02 11.12 -7.85
C ALA A 165 18.15 11.87 -6.83
N ILE A 166 17.08 12.51 -7.29
CA ILE A 166 16.09 13.14 -6.40
C ILE A 166 15.34 12.07 -5.59
N GLY A 167 14.96 10.96 -6.23
CA GLY A 167 14.41 9.78 -5.54
C GLY A 167 15.39 9.18 -4.52
N GLY A 168 16.66 9.07 -4.86
CA GLY A 168 17.73 8.55 -4.00
C GLY A 168 17.99 9.44 -2.78
N MET A 169 17.81 10.76 -2.91
CA MET A 169 17.83 11.67 -1.76
C MET A 169 16.64 11.44 -0.81
N VAL A 170 15.43 11.19 -1.35
CA VAL A 170 14.27 10.82 -0.53
C VAL A 170 14.49 9.47 0.16
N LEU A 171 15.08 8.50 -0.55
CA LEU A 171 15.38 7.18 0.00
C LEU A 171 16.48 7.18 1.06
N THR A 172 17.55 7.96 0.87
CA THR A 172 18.60 8.14 1.89
C THR A 172 18.05 8.87 3.11
N ALA A 173 17.22 9.91 2.93
CA ALA A 173 16.52 10.55 4.04
C ALA A 173 15.57 9.56 4.75
N GLY A 174 14.84 8.73 4.00
CA GLY A 174 13.98 7.68 4.52
C GLY A 174 14.76 6.63 5.32
N LEU A 175 15.90 6.14 4.82
CA LEU A 175 16.78 5.20 5.52
C LEU A 175 17.41 5.81 6.78
N ILE A 176 17.79 7.09 6.75
CA ILE A 176 18.26 7.81 7.94
C ILE A 176 17.13 7.91 8.98
N PHE A 177 15.90 8.16 8.54
CA PHE A 177 14.76 8.22 9.44
C PHE A 177 14.41 6.84 10.04
N ILE A 178 14.39 5.79 9.23
CA ILE A 178 14.14 4.40 9.65
C ILE A 178 15.24 3.89 10.60
N SER A 179 16.51 4.16 10.27
CA SER A 179 17.64 3.77 11.12
C SER A 179 17.63 4.50 12.46
N LYS A 180 17.28 5.79 12.49
CA LYS A 180 17.05 6.51 13.75
C LYS A 180 15.89 5.90 14.54
N ARG A 181 14.77 5.56 13.90
CA ARG A 181 13.61 4.95 14.57
C ARG A 181 13.95 3.60 15.22
N LYS A 182 14.69 2.73 14.51
CA LYS A 182 15.20 1.46 15.05
C LYS A 182 16.19 1.69 16.21
N SER A 183 17.10 2.66 16.07
CA SER A 183 18.05 3.01 17.14
C SER A 183 17.36 3.53 18.41
N TYR A 184 16.37 4.42 18.29
CA TYR A 184 15.59 4.92 19.42
C TYR A 184 14.81 3.80 20.12
N SER A 185 14.13 2.94 19.36
CA SER A 185 13.41 1.79 19.91
C SER A 185 14.33 0.84 20.69
N HIS A 186 15.53 0.56 20.16
CA HIS A 186 16.51 -0.27 20.84
C HIS A 186 17.03 0.37 22.14
N ARG A 187 17.36 1.66 22.12
CA ARG A 187 17.78 2.42 23.32
C ARG A 187 16.67 2.47 24.37
N GLN A 188 15.41 2.60 23.95
CA GLN A 188 14.26 2.60 24.85
C GLN A 188 14.06 1.23 25.52
N LYS A 189 14.23 0.13 24.76
CA LYS A 189 14.21 -1.25 25.30
C LYS A 189 15.35 -1.47 26.30
N GLN A 190 16.57 -1.02 25.99
CA GLN A 190 17.70 -1.10 26.92
C GLN A 190 17.47 -0.26 28.19
N ALA A 191 16.93 0.95 28.07
CA ALA A 191 16.60 1.80 29.21
C ALA A 191 15.52 1.19 30.11
N ALA A 192 14.52 0.53 29.53
CA ALA A 192 13.50 -0.21 30.29
C ALA A 192 14.12 -1.39 31.05
N THR A 193 14.99 -2.18 30.41
CA THR A 193 15.69 -3.32 31.05
C THR A 193 16.64 -2.87 32.17
N VAL A 194 17.38 -1.77 31.99
CA VAL A 194 18.25 -1.23 33.04
C VAL A 194 17.43 -0.70 34.23
N ARG A 195 16.26 -0.10 33.98
CA ARG A 195 15.34 0.34 35.05
C ARG A 195 14.76 -0.84 35.83
N THR A 196 14.37 -1.93 35.17
CA THR A 196 13.88 -3.14 35.85
C THR A 196 14.99 -3.83 36.64
N MET A 197 16.22 -3.87 36.13
CA MET A 197 17.39 -4.36 36.89
C MET A 197 17.71 -3.49 38.11
N ARG A 198 17.62 -2.16 38.00
CA ARG A 198 17.80 -1.25 39.14
C ARG A 198 16.72 -1.42 40.20
N LEU A 199 15.46 -1.57 39.80
CA LEU A 199 14.36 -1.83 40.73
C LEU A 199 14.54 -3.15 41.49
N ARG A 200 14.97 -4.23 40.81
CA ARG A 200 15.32 -5.50 41.50
C ARG A 200 16.48 -5.38 42.47
N ARG A 201 17.43 -4.48 42.22
CA ARG A 201 18.60 -4.26 43.10
C ARG A 201 18.25 -3.46 44.35
N LEU A 202 17.16 -2.69 44.32
CA LEU A 202 16.64 -1.93 45.46
C LEU A 202 15.61 -2.71 46.29
N ASP A 203 15.21 -3.91 45.83
CA ASP A 203 14.31 -4.79 46.57
C ASP A 203 15.08 -5.42 47.75
N PRO A 204 14.79 -5.03 49.01
CA PRO A 204 15.50 -5.54 50.19
C PRO A 204 15.23 -7.02 50.46
N ARG A 205 14.30 -7.67 49.73
CA ARG A 205 13.98 -9.10 49.87
C ARG A 205 14.91 -10.05 49.10
N ALA A 206 15.82 -9.55 48.26
CA ALA A 206 16.77 -10.38 47.52
C ALA A 206 18.05 -10.67 48.35
N ASN A 207 17.92 -11.47 49.41
CA ASN A 207 19.06 -11.98 50.19
C ASN A 207 19.47 -13.39 49.68
N PRO A 208 20.69 -13.60 49.17
CA PRO A 208 21.20 -14.93 48.85
C PRO A 208 21.96 -15.51 50.06
N GLN A 209 21.28 -16.30 50.90
CA GLN A 209 21.92 -17.29 51.78
C GLN A 209 21.80 -18.67 51.09
N GLN A 210 22.72 -19.63 51.09
CA GLN A 210 24.16 -19.84 51.33
C GLN A 210 24.37 -21.34 50.95
N PRO A 211 25.56 -21.85 50.53
CA PRO A 211 25.68 -23.18 49.93
C PRO A 211 25.58 -24.32 50.98
N ARG A 212 24.86 -25.40 50.66
CA ARG A 212 24.86 -26.63 51.46
C ARG A 212 26.05 -27.50 51.08
N ARG A 213 27.03 -27.59 51.98
CA ARG A 213 28.01 -28.68 52.08
C ARG A 213 27.29 -29.97 52.52
N SER A 214 27.63 -31.08 51.87
CA SER A 214 27.60 -32.45 52.42
C SER A 214 29.00 -33.02 52.36
#